data_AF-A0A7H1RTW0-F1
#
_entry.id   AF-A0A7H1RTW0-F1
#
_cell.length_a   1.000
_cell.length_b   1.000
_cell.length_c   1.000
_cell.angle_alpha   90.00
_cell.angle_beta   90.00
_cell.angle_gamma   90.00
#
_symmetry.space_group_name_H-M   'P 1'
#
loop_
_entity.id
_entity.type
_entity.pdbx_description
1 polymer ?
#
loop_
_entity_poly.entity_id
_entity_poly.type
_entity_poly.pdbx_seq_one_letter_code
_entity_poly.pdbx_strand_id
1 'polypeptide(L)'
;MRLTITMSGRQGPVSLPLYYQHLLQGVVYRSLENEQLAAFLHDKGFRHGKRSFKLFTFSRLFGTHQVNRERKTIHFLGDFQWHIDTVLPELTQQLGQRFLLQREIELYGQLIEVKSVKMENIDIRENEMDIVMLSPLTVYSTYETFDGRKKTQFFDPDDEVFPHLIELNFRHKYEAYYGVPPTERLLIEPIHVHHRHRVVTMFKNIYITGWLGYYRLCSSPEQLTFLYHVGLGGRNSQGFGMFRLKSG
;
A
#
# COMPACT_ATOMS: atom_id res chain seq x y z
N MET A 1 -10.80 7.37 -0.05
CA MET A 1 -11.79 6.30 -0.28
C MET A 1 -11.08 4.96 -0.35
N ARG A 2 -11.77 3.89 0.08
CA ARG A 2 -11.34 2.50 -0.04
C ARG A 2 -12.17 1.77 -1.08
N LEU A 3 -11.50 1.03 -1.97
CA LEU A 3 -12.12 0.01 -2.81
C LEU A 3 -11.77 -1.36 -2.25
N THR A 4 -12.77 -2.21 -2.08
CA THR A 4 -12.62 -3.63 -1.79
C THR A 4 -13.13 -4.42 -2.98
N ILE A 5 -12.23 -5.16 -3.62
CA ILE A 5 -12.50 -5.92 -4.84
C ILE A 5 -12.46 -7.40 -4.46
N THR A 6 -13.58 -8.11 -4.60
CA THR A 6 -13.65 -9.56 -4.40
C THR A 6 -13.53 -10.25 -5.75
N MET A 7 -12.62 -11.21 -5.84
CA MET A 7 -12.21 -11.83 -7.10
C MET A 7 -12.02 -13.34 -6.92
N SER A 8 -12.07 -14.07 -8.04
CA SER A 8 -11.81 -15.51 -8.08
C SER A 8 -11.18 -15.88 -9.42
N GLY A 9 -10.43 -16.98 -9.50
CA GLY A 9 -9.92 -17.46 -10.79
C GLY A 9 -11.04 -18.03 -11.66
N ARG A 10 -11.10 -17.63 -12.93
CA ARG A 10 -12.15 -18.08 -13.85
C ARG A 10 -12.13 -19.58 -14.12
N GLN A 11 -10.94 -20.18 -14.11
CA GLN A 11 -10.70 -21.60 -14.44
C GLN A 11 -10.24 -22.43 -13.24
N GLY A 12 -10.36 -21.90 -12.02
CA GLY A 12 -9.94 -22.58 -10.79
C GLY A 12 -8.96 -21.75 -9.94
N PRO A 13 -8.15 -22.42 -9.09
CA PRO A 13 -7.22 -21.74 -8.18
C PRO A 13 -6.22 -20.82 -8.89
N VAL A 14 -5.92 -19.68 -8.26
CA VAL A 14 -5.03 -18.67 -8.82
C VAL A 14 -3.64 -18.80 -8.21
N SER A 15 -2.64 -18.99 -9.04
CA SER A 15 -1.25 -19.21 -8.63
C SER A 15 -0.39 -17.98 -8.92
N LEU A 16 0.21 -17.38 -7.90
CA LEU A 16 1.05 -16.20 -8.04
C LEU A 16 2.44 -16.41 -7.42
N PRO A 17 3.49 -15.73 -7.90
CA PRO A 17 4.76 -15.69 -7.18
C PRO A 17 4.59 -14.93 -5.86
N LEU A 18 5.36 -15.26 -4.81
CA LEU A 18 5.26 -14.55 -3.51
C LEU A 18 5.57 -13.05 -3.58
N TYR A 19 6.22 -12.61 -4.66
CA TYR A 19 6.53 -11.21 -4.97
C TYR A 19 5.51 -10.55 -5.93
N TYR A 20 4.24 -10.97 -5.89
CA TYR A 20 3.18 -10.51 -6.80
C TYR A 20 2.83 -9.02 -6.73
N GLN A 21 3.40 -8.23 -5.82
CA GLN A 21 3.03 -6.82 -5.64
C GLN A 21 3.25 -5.99 -6.91
N HIS A 22 4.31 -6.27 -7.67
CA HIS A 22 4.57 -5.60 -8.95
C HIS A 22 3.52 -5.94 -10.02
N LEU A 23 2.93 -7.14 -9.97
CA LEU A 23 1.85 -7.56 -10.86
C LEU A 23 0.57 -6.77 -10.54
N LEU A 24 0.24 -6.65 -9.25
CA LEU A 24 -0.91 -5.85 -8.78
C LEU A 24 -0.74 -4.37 -9.12
N GLN A 25 0.46 -3.81 -8.94
CA GLN A 25 0.76 -2.45 -9.40
C GLN A 25 0.48 -2.30 -10.90
N GLY A 26 0.90 -3.28 -11.71
CA GLY A 26 0.59 -3.31 -13.13
C GLY A 26 -0.90 -3.31 -13.43
N VAL A 27 -1.70 -4.06 -12.65
CA VAL A 27 -3.17 -4.06 -12.78
C VAL A 27 -3.74 -2.67 -12.48
N VAL A 28 -3.29 -1.98 -11.42
CA VAL A 28 -3.75 -0.61 -11.13
C VAL A 28 -3.50 0.30 -12.33
N TYR A 29 -2.27 0.34 -12.84
CA TYR A 29 -1.94 1.26 -13.94
C TYR A 29 -2.63 0.91 -15.26
N ARG A 30 -2.78 -0.39 -15.61
CA ARG A 30 -3.52 -0.81 -16.81
C ARG A 30 -5.03 -0.59 -16.71
N SER A 31 -5.54 -0.39 -15.48
CA SER A 31 -6.96 -0.13 -15.23
C SER A 31 -7.32 1.35 -15.34
N LEU A 32 -6.34 2.23 -15.54
CA LEU A 32 -6.57 3.67 -15.76
C LEU A 32 -6.82 3.93 -17.24
N GLU A 33 -8.00 4.45 -17.55
CA GLU A 33 -8.39 4.81 -18.93
C GLU A 33 -7.94 6.24 -19.27
N ASN A 34 -7.85 7.13 -18.28
CA ASN A 34 -7.34 8.48 -18.48
C ASN A 34 -5.81 8.46 -18.57
N GLU A 35 -5.28 8.61 -19.78
CA GLU A 35 -3.83 8.67 -20.04
C GLU A 35 -3.13 9.79 -19.25
N GLN A 36 -3.81 10.92 -19.01
CA GLN A 36 -3.22 12.03 -18.26
C GLN A 36 -3.04 11.68 -16.79
N LEU A 37 -4.05 11.06 -16.17
CA LEU A 37 -3.96 10.58 -14.78
C LEU A 37 -2.93 9.45 -14.67
N ALA A 38 -2.93 8.52 -15.63
CA ALA A 38 -1.96 7.44 -15.68
C ALA A 38 -0.52 7.96 -15.78
N ALA A 39 -0.25 8.87 -16.71
CA ALA A 39 1.07 9.51 -16.87
C ALA A 39 1.45 10.33 -15.63
N PHE A 40 0.51 11.08 -15.04
CA PHE A 40 0.76 11.80 -13.79
C PHE A 40 1.15 10.85 -12.66
N LEU A 41 0.36 9.79 -12.42
CA LEU A 41 0.62 8.81 -11.37
C LEU A 41 1.80 7.90 -11.66
N HIS A 42 2.23 7.74 -12.91
CA HIS A 42 3.42 6.98 -13.25
C HIS A 42 4.69 7.86 -13.12
N ASP A 43 4.71 9.03 -13.75
CA ASP A 43 5.94 9.80 -13.95
C ASP A 43 6.11 10.95 -12.96
N LYS A 44 5.02 11.61 -12.56
CA LYS A 44 5.10 12.89 -11.84
C LYS A 44 4.72 12.79 -10.36
N GLY A 45 3.48 12.40 -10.07
CA GLY A 45 2.89 12.42 -8.73
C GLY A 45 2.91 13.81 -8.07
N PHE A 46 2.55 13.83 -6.80
CA PHE A 46 2.59 15.00 -5.94
C PHE A 46 4.02 15.20 -5.43
N ARG A 47 4.60 16.37 -5.70
CA ARG A 47 6.02 16.64 -5.44
C ARG A 47 6.21 17.37 -4.12
N HIS A 48 7.23 16.95 -3.38
CA HIS A 48 7.79 17.70 -2.26
C HIS A 48 9.32 17.59 -2.32
N GLY A 49 9.99 18.70 -2.66
CA GLY A 49 11.41 18.71 -2.98
C GLY A 49 11.77 17.72 -4.09
N LYS A 50 12.66 16.76 -3.79
CA LYS A 50 13.09 15.70 -4.72
C LYS A 50 12.19 14.44 -4.67
N ARG A 51 11.18 14.40 -3.80
CA ARG A 51 10.29 13.23 -3.62
C ARG A 51 9.00 13.40 -4.42
N SER A 52 8.46 12.27 -4.87
CA SER A 52 7.18 12.17 -5.58
C SER A 52 6.30 11.13 -4.87
N PHE A 53 5.05 11.50 -4.60
CA PHE A 53 4.05 10.64 -3.98
C PHE A 53 2.88 10.42 -4.93
N LYS A 54 2.42 9.17 -5.07
CA LYS A 54 1.27 8.86 -5.93
C LYS A 54 -0.06 8.89 -5.16
N LEU A 55 0.01 9.00 -3.83
CA LEU A 55 -1.12 9.15 -2.90
C LEU A 55 -2.20 8.05 -3.01
N PHE A 56 -1.76 6.84 -3.35
CA PHE A 56 -2.55 5.63 -3.22
C PHE A 56 -1.70 4.51 -2.61
N THR A 57 -2.38 3.55 -2.00
CA THR A 57 -1.78 2.31 -1.49
C THR A 57 -2.69 1.13 -1.77
N PHE A 58 -2.15 -0.08 -1.64
CA PHE A 58 -2.95 -1.29 -1.75
C PHE A 58 -2.44 -2.40 -0.85
N SER A 59 -3.32 -3.33 -0.53
CA SER A 59 -3.07 -4.41 0.40
C SER A 59 -2.37 -5.61 -0.24
N ARG A 60 -1.98 -6.58 0.58
CA ARG A 60 -1.83 -7.96 0.09
C ARG A 60 -3.19 -8.53 -0.33
N LEU A 61 -3.17 -9.65 -1.03
CA LEU A 61 -4.39 -10.39 -1.34
C LEU A 61 -4.82 -11.21 -0.11
N PHE A 62 -6.11 -11.22 0.20
CA PHE A 62 -6.69 -11.93 1.34
C PHE A 62 -7.71 -12.96 0.89
N GLY A 63 -7.47 -14.22 1.18
CA GLY A 63 -8.40 -15.31 0.86
C GLY A 63 -7.82 -16.63 1.31
N THR A 64 -8.60 -17.71 1.22
CA THR A 64 -8.12 -19.05 1.52
C THR A 64 -7.00 -19.41 0.55
N HIS A 65 -5.81 -19.71 1.08
CA HIS A 65 -4.63 -19.92 0.25
C HIS A 65 -3.66 -20.95 0.82
N GLN A 66 -2.81 -21.48 -0.07
CA GLN A 66 -1.69 -22.35 0.26
C GLN A 66 -0.39 -21.71 -0.25
N VAL A 67 0.66 -21.77 0.56
CA VAL A 67 1.98 -21.23 0.22
C VAL A 67 2.94 -22.39 -0.06
N ASN A 68 3.52 -22.43 -1.26
CA ASN A 68 4.63 -23.31 -1.56
C ASN A 68 5.95 -22.52 -1.42
N ARG A 69 6.69 -22.80 -0.34
CA ARG A 69 7.94 -22.09 -0.02
C ARG A 69 9.09 -22.45 -0.95
N GLU A 70 9.16 -23.70 -1.41
CA GLU A 70 10.22 -24.17 -2.32
C GLU A 70 10.11 -23.47 -3.67
N ARG A 71 8.90 -23.42 -4.24
CA ARG A 71 8.61 -22.77 -5.51
C ARG A 71 8.42 -21.27 -5.40
N LYS A 72 8.35 -20.74 -4.16
CA LYS A 72 8.05 -19.33 -3.86
C LYS A 72 6.74 -18.87 -4.51
N THR A 73 5.70 -19.69 -4.41
CA THR A 73 4.36 -19.40 -4.94
C THR A 73 3.29 -19.40 -3.85
N ILE A 74 2.19 -18.72 -4.13
CA ILE A 74 0.96 -18.72 -3.34
C ILE A 74 -0.21 -19.11 -4.25
N HIS A 75 -1.10 -19.96 -3.76
CA HIS A 75 -2.24 -20.51 -4.47
C HIS A 75 -3.52 -20.12 -3.75
N PHE A 76 -4.34 -19.26 -4.34
CA PHE A 76 -5.66 -18.89 -3.82
C PHE A 76 -6.70 -19.92 -4.28
N LEU A 77 -7.36 -20.57 -3.32
CA LEU A 77 -8.21 -21.74 -3.56
C LEU A 77 -9.69 -21.39 -3.85
N GLY A 78 -10.07 -20.13 -3.67
CA GLY A 78 -11.41 -19.62 -3.88
C GLY A 78 -11.39 -18.12 -3.97
N ASP A 79 -12.42 -17.47 -3.44
CA ASP A 79 -12.51 -16.01 -3.45
C ASP A 79 -11.38 -15.37 -2.64
N PHE A 80 -10.84 -14.29 -3.19
CA PHE A 80 -9.87 -13.45 -2.52
C PHE A 80 -10.19 -11.98 -2.71
N GLN A 81 -9.79 -11.17 -1.74
CA GLN A 81 -10.04 -9.75 -1.67
C GLN A 81 -8.74 -8.97 -1.87
N TRP A 82 -8.88 -7.85 -2.57
CA TRP A 82 -7.85 -6.86 -2.74
C TRP A 82 -8.41 -5.49 -2.35
N HIS A 83 -7.68 -4.78 -1.49
CA HIS A 83 -8.06 -3.45 -1.05
C HIS A 83 -7.13 -2.40 -1.65
N ILE A 84 -7.69 -1.30 -2.13
CA ILE A 84 -6.98 -0.15 -2.67
C ILE A 84 -7.51 1.10 -1.99
N ASP A 85 -6.60 1.91 -1.45
CA ASP A 85 -6.93 3.18 -0.84
C ASP A 85 -6.28 4.33 -1.60
N THR A 86 -7.02 5.43 -1.71
CA THR A 86 -6.50 6.67 -2.28
C THR A 86 -7.26 7.87 -1.76
N VAL A 87 -6.55 8.98 -1.60
CA VAL A 87 -7.17 10.29 -1.33
C VAL A 87 -7.74 10.93 -2.61
N LEU A 88 -7.42 10.37 -3.79
CA LEU A 88 -7.80 10.90 -5.09
C LEU A 88 -9.14 10.31 -5.55
N PRO A 89 -10.24 11.09 -5.60
CA PRO A 89 -11.55 10.57 -6.01
C PRO A 89 -11.55 10.02 -7.44
N GLU A 90 -10.85 10.69 -8.36
CA GLU A 90 -10.76 10.28 -9.77
C GLU A 90 -10.13 8.88 -9.93
N LEU A 91 -9.10 8.57 -9.15
CA LEU A 91 -8.48 7.24 -9.17
C LEU A 91 -9.45 6.17 -8.68
N THR A 92 -10.23 6.47 -7.63
CA THR A 92 -11.25 5.53 -7.14
C THR A 92 -12.34 5.29 -8.17
N GLN A 93 -12.82 6.36 -8.81
CA GLN A 93 -13.86 6.28 -9.83
C GLN A 93 -13.43 5.45 -11.03
N GLN A 94 -12.23 5.69 -11.58
CA GLN A 94 -11.74 4.94 -12.74
C GLN A 94 -11.54 3.46 -12.43
N LEU A 95 -10.92 3.13 -11.29
CA LEU A 95 -10.74 1.74 -10.88
C LEU A 95 -12.09 1.05 -10.63
N GLY A 96 -13.01 1.71 -9.94
CA GLY A 96 -14.35 1.19 -9.68
C GLY A 96 -15.11 0.91 -10.97
N GLN A 97 -15.14 1.88 -11.89
CA GLN A 97 -15.78 1.73 -13.21
C GLN A 97 -15.13 0.60 -14.01
N ARG A 98 -13.80 0.56 -14.05
CA ARG A 98 -13.06 -0.48 -14.76
C ARG A 98 -13.42 -1.88 -14.27
N PHE A 99 -13.36 -2.12 -12.96
CA PHE A 99 -13.63 -3.44 -12.39
C PHE A 99 -15.11 -3.84 -12.44
N LEU A 100 -16.04 -2.87 -12.47
CA LEU A 100 -17.48 -3.14 -12.61
C LEU A 100 -17.87 -3.47 -14.06
N LEU A 101 -17.33 -2.72 -15.03
CA LEU A 101 -17.62 -2.91 -16.46
C LEU A 101 -16.87 -4.10 -17.04
N GLN A 102 -15.57 -4.17 -16.74
CA GLN A 102 -14.70 -5.24 -17.18
C GLN A 102 -14.50 -6.19 -16.00
N ARG A 103 -15.45 -7.12 -15.86
CA ARG A 103 -15.49 -8.14 -14.80
C ARG A 103 -14.36 -9.17 -14.89
N GLU A 104 -13.36 -8.93 -15.72
CA GLU A 104 -12.23 -9.81 -15.93
C GLU A 104 -10.93 -9.01 -15.94
N ILE A 105 -9.93 -9.50 -15.22
CA ILE A 105 -8.57 -8.98 -15.25
C ILE A 105 -7.60 -10.12 -15.58
N GLU A 106 -6.56 -9.81 -16.33
CA GLU A 106 -5.44 -10.73 -16.51
C GLU A 106 -4.38 -10.46 -15.43
N LEU A 107 -4.05 -11.51 -14.67
CA LEU A 107 -3.02 -11.48 -13.64
C LEU A 107 -2.12 -12.70 -13.77
N TYR A 108 -0.84 -12.47 -14.10
CA TYR A 108 0.16 -13.54 -14.25
C TYR A 108 -0.27 -14.65 -15.23
N GLY A 109 -0.80 -14.24 -16.40
CA GLY A 109 -1.29 -15.16 -17.43
C GLY A 109 -2.58 -15.91 -17.07
N GLN A 110 -3.24 -15.56 -15.96
CA GLN A 110 -4.49 -16.17 -15.53
C GLN A 110 -5.63 -15.15 -15.61
N LEU A 111 -6.79 -15.61 -16.08
CA LEU A 111 -8.03 -14.82 -16.09
C LEU A 111 -8.69 -14.86 -14.71
N ILE A 112 -8.88 -13.68 -14.14
CA ILE A 112 -9.47 -13.48 -12.83
C ILE A 112 -10.81 -12.79 -13.03
N GLU A 113 -11.86 -13.35 -12.46
CA GLU A 113 -13.20 -12.78 -12.48
C GLU A 113 -13.39 -11.85 -11.27
N VAL A 114 -13.87 -10.63 -11.51
CA VAL A 114 -14.32 -9.68 -10.48
C VAL A 114 -15.75 -10.01 -10.09
N LYS A 115 -15.94 -10.45 -8.85
CA LYS A 115 -17.25 -10.81 -8.28
C LYS A 115 -17.99 -9.61 -7.73
N SER A 116 -17.28 -8.72 -7.06
CA SER A 116 -17.86 -7.50 -6.50
C SER A 116 -16.82 -6.40 -6.30
N VAL A 117 -17.31 -5.16 -6.32
CA VAL A 117 -16.54 -3.97 -5.96
C VAL A 117 -17.36 -3.21 -4.93
N LYS A 118 -16.79 -3.03 -3.74
CA LYS A 118 -17.36 -2.18 -2.69
C LYS A 118 -16.52 -0.92 -2.55
N MET A 119 -17.18 0.23 -2.48
CA MET A 119 -16.53 1.51 -2.21
C MET A 119 -16.97 2.02 -0.84
N GLU A 120 -16.01 2.43 -0.03
CA GLU A 120 -16.25 2.94 1.32
C GLU A 120 -15.52 4.27 1.49
N ASN A 121 -16.23 5.29 1.97
CA ASN A 121 -15.57 6.46 2.51
C ASN A 121 -15.39 6.26 4.01
N ILE A 122 -14.15 6.38 4.47
CA ILE A 122 -13.79 6.15 5.86
C ILE A 122 -13.19 7.45 6.37
N ASP A 123 -13.86 8.04 7.33
CA ASP A 123 -13.44 9.26 8.01
C ASP A 123 -13.12 8.90 9.47
N ILE A 124 -11.89 9.17 9.88
CA ILE A 124 -11.43 8.97 11.25
C ILE A 124 -11.93 10.16 12.08
N ARG A 125 -12.52 9.88 13.24
CA ARG A 125 -13.10 10.89 14.14
C ARG A 125 -12.31 11.10 15.42
N GLU A 126 -11.52 10.09 15.80
CA GLU A 126 -10.70 10.10 17.00
C GLU A 126 -9.28 10.59 16.69
N ASN A 127 -8.61 11.15 17.69
CA ASN A 127 -7.21 11.59 17.58
C ASN A 127 -6.22 10.43 17.75
N GLU A 128 -6.73 9.24 18.07
CA GLU A 128 -5.96 8.03 18.30
C GLU A 128 -6.62 6.85 17.59
N MET A 129 -5.83 5.99 16.95
CA MET A 129 -6.33 4.74 16.38
C MET A 129 -5.32 3.60 16.48
N ASP A 130 -5.82 2.45 16.94
CA ASP A 130 -5.12 1.17 16.81
C ASP A 130 -5.36 0.61 15.40
N ILE A 131 -4.27 0.24 14.72
CA ILE A 131 -4.29 -0.20 13.33
C ILE A 131 -3.64 -1.58 13.16
N VAL A 132 -4.05 -2.27 12.10
CA VAL A 132 -3.43 -3.51 11.62
C VAL A 132 -2.96 -3.32 10.19
N MET A 133 -1.69 -3.62 9.93
CA MET A 133 -1.11 -3.53 8.58
C MET A 133 -1.70 -4.58 7.64
N LEU A 134 -2.27 -4.14 6.52
CA LEU A 134 -2.77 -4.97 5.42
C LEU A 134 -1.67 -5.26 4.37
N SER A 135 -0.71 -4.35 4.24
CA SER A 135 0.54 -4.57 3.51
C SER A 135 1.75 -4.12 4.35
N PRO A 136 2.96 -4.65 4.11
CA PRO A 136 4.10 -4.36 4.97
C PRO A 136 4.41 -2.86 5.01
N LEU A 137 4.63 -2.32 6.21
CA LEU A 137 5.14 -0.97 6.43
C LEU A 137 6.64 -0.96 6.15
N THR A 138 7.09 -0.21 5.14
CA THR A 138 8.51 -0.07 4.82
C THR A 138 9.01 1.32 5.16
N VAL A 139 10.07 1.38 5.95
CA VAL A 139 10.76 2.60 6.35
C VAL A 139 12.20 2.47 5.92
N TYR A 140 12.71 3.46 5.19
CA TYR A 140 14.05 3.40 4.63
C TYR A 140 14.66 4.78 4.42
N SER A 141 15.99 4.80 4.36
CA SER A 141 16.78 5.94 3.91
C SER A 141 17.75 5.48 2.83
N THR A 142 18.02 6.36 1.87
CA THR A 142 19.03 6.13 0.84
C THR A 142 20.13 7.15 1.04
N TYR A 143 21.35 6.67 1.26
CA TYR A 143 22.55 7.49 1.38
C TYR A 143 23.52 7.17 0.26
N GLU A 144 24.36 8.15 -0.07
CA GLU A 144 25.49 7.97 -0.96
C GLU A 144 26.67 7.48 -0.12
N THR A 145 27.33 6.44 -0.61
CA THR A 145 28.53 5.87 -0.01
C THR A 145 29.77 6.61 -0.50
N PHE A 146 30.91 6.47 0.17
CA PHE A 146 32.14 7.17 -0.20
C PHE A 146 32.62 6.90 -1.63
N ASP A 147 32.24 5.77 -2.23
CA ASP A 147 32.48 5.39 -3.62
C ASP A 147 31.39 5.87 -4.60
N GLY A 148 30.51 6.79 -4.18
CA GLY A 148 29.46 7.40 -5.01
C GLY A 148 28.25 6.49 -5.26
N ARG A 149 28.21 5.29 -4.67
CA ARG A 149 27.08 4.36 -4.85
C ARG A 149 25.93 4.73 -3.92
N LYS A 150 24.70 4.59 -4.40
CA LYS A 150 23.51 4.76 -3.55
C LYS A 150 23.20 3.45 -2.84
N LYS A 151 23.15 3.49 -1.51
CA LYS A 151 22.75 2.36 -0.66
C LYS A 151 21.45 2.69 0.06
N THR A 152 20.49 1.77 0.01
CA THR A 152 19.23 1.88 0.76
C THR A 152 19.30 1.00 2.00
N GLN A 153 19.07 1.61 3.16
CA GLN A 153 18.91 0.93 4.43
C GLN A 153 17.44 0.94 4.83
N PHE A 154 16.92 -0.24 5.16
CA PHE A 154 15.59 -0.41 5.73
C PHE A 154 15.71 -0.45 7.26
N PHE A 155 14.73 0.14 7.94
CA PHE A 155 14.69 0.25 9.39
C PHE A 155 13.58 -0.63 9.96
N ASP A 156 13.87 -1.20 11.13
CA ASP A 156 12.99 -2.06 11.89
C ASP A 156 12.18 -1.22 12.90
N PRO A 157 10.99 -1.68 13.33
CA PRO A 157 10.13 -0.92 14.26
C PRO A 157 10.76 -0.63 15.63
N ASP A 158 11.79 -1.40 16.01
CA ASP A 158 12.55 -1.21 17.24
C ASP A 158 13.71 -0.20 17.07
N ASP A 159 14.03 0.24 15.84
CA ASP A 159 15.03 1.27 15.61
C ASP A 159 14.52 2.63 16.11
N GLU A 160 15.32 3.36 16.89
CA GLU A 160 14.95 4.69 17.43
C GLU A 160 14.53 5.70 16.35
N VAL A 161 15.09 5.56 15.15
CA VAL A 161 14.82 6.46 14.01
C VAL A 161 13.50 6.14 13.28
N PHE A 162 12.89 4.98 13.56
CA PHE A 162 11.71 4.49 12.83
C PHE A 162 10.49 5.41 12.95
N PRO A 163 10.05 5.84 14.15
CA PRO A 163 8.90 6.76 14.27
C PRO A 163 9.18 8.10 13.58
N HIS A 164 10.41 8.61 13.69
CA HIS A 164 10.80 9.87 13.09
C HIS A 164 10.72 9.84 11.56
N LEU A 165 11.21 8.78 10.92
CA LEU A 165 11.16 8.65 9.46
C LEU A 165 9.73 8.48 8.92
N ILE A 166 8.84 7.86 9.70
CA ILE A 166 7.41 7.77 9.37
C ILE A 166 6.75 9.14 9.47
N GLU A 167 6.98 9.88 10.54
CA GLU A 167 6.43 11.23 10.73
C GLU A 167 6.91 12.18 9.62
N LEU A 168 8.21 12.14 9.28
CA LEU A 168 8.77 12.91 8.18
C LEU A 168 8.16 12.52 6.83
N ASN A 169 7.93 11.23 6.60
CA ASN A 169 7.27 10.75 5.38
C ASN A 169 5.81 11.24 5.29
N PHE A 170 5.07 11.16 6.39
CA PHE A 170 3.72 11.70 6.50
C PHE A 170 3.68 13.19 6.18
N ARG A 171 4.54 13.99 6.84
CA ARG A 171 4.62 15.43 6.63
C ARG A 171 4.84 15.78 5.17
N HIS A 172 5.79 15.13 4.51
CA HIS A 172 6.06 15.36 3.09
C HIS A 172 4.89 14.96 2.18
N LYS A 173 4.15 13.89 2.49
CA LYS A 173 2.93 13.51 1.74
C LYS A 173 1.84 14.55 1.91
N TYR A 174 1.63 15.00 3.15
CA TYR A 174 0.59 15.97 3.50
C TYR A 174 0.87 17.30 2.81
N GLU A 175 2.10 17.83 2.91
CA GLU A 175 2.53 19.05 2.22
C GLU A 175 2.45 18.92 0.70
N ALA A 176 2.81 17.76 0.14
CA ALA A 176 2.70 17.53 -1.30
C ALA A 176 1.25 17.56 -1.81
N TYR A 177 0.29 17.15 -0.98
CA TYR A 177 -1.13 17.09 -1.36
C TYR A 177 -1.87 18.40 -1.07
N TYR A 178 -1.74 18.93 0.15
CA TYR A 178 -2.47 20.12 0.60
C TYR A 178 -1.73 21.43 0.34
N GLY A 179 -0.43 21.40 0.01
CA GLY A 179 0.39 22.59 -0.19
C GLY A 179 0.77 23.33 1.11
N VAL A 180 0.37 22.80 2.27
CA VAL A 180 0.63 23.36 3.60
C VAL A 180 1.11 22.28 4.56
N PRO A 181 1.88 22.64 5.59
CA PRO A 181 2.32 21.69 6.60
C PRO A 181 1.16 21.12 7.43
N PRO A 182 1.28 19.89 7.94
CA PRO A 182 0.37 19.35 8.95
C PRO A 182 0.38 20.24 10.20
N THR A 183 -0.79 20.38 10.85
CA THR A 183 -0.96 21.16 12.08
C THR A 183 -0.48 20.41 13.32
N GLU A 184 -0.50 19.07 13.28
CA GLU A 184 -0.02 18.23 14.37
C GLU A 184 1.04 17.26 13.87
N ARG A 185 1.83 16.71 14.80
CA ARG A 185 2.76 15.64 14.46
C ARG A 185 2.00 14.32 14.36
N LEU A 186 2.55 13.39 13.60
CA LEU A 186 2.15 11.99 13.65
C LEU A 186 3.02 11.27 14.68
N LEU A 187 2.38 10.69 15.70
CA LEU A 187 3.03 9.73 16.59
C LEU A 187 2.65 8.32 16.15
N ILE A 188 3.62 7.42 16.15
CA ILE A 188 3.41 5.99 15.88
C ILE A 188 4.11 5.16 16.95
N GLU A 189 3.38 4.19 17.51
CA GLU A 189 3.88 3.25 18.50
C GLU A 189 3.66 1.81 18.02
N PRO A 190 4.70 0.95 17.99
CA PRO A 190 4.53 -0.49 17.77
C PRO A 190 3.85 -1.14 18.99
N ILE A 191 2.60 -1.59 18.84
CA ILE A 191 1.84 -2.23 19.94
C ILE A 191 2.07 -3.74 20.00
N HIS A 192 2.12 -4.39 18.83
CA HIS A 192 2.37 -5.82 18.73
C HIS A 192 3.11 -6.14 17.43
N VAL A 193 4.43 -5.98 17.48
CA VAL A 193 5.33 -6.28 16.37
C VAL A 193 6.37 -7.28 16.81
N HIS A 194 6.55 -8.35 16.04
CA HIS A 194 7.44 -9.48 16.35
C HIS A 194 8.23 -9.82 15.09
N HIS A 195 9.35 -10.54 15.24
CA HIS A 195 10.17 -11.00 14.12
C HIS A 195 9.36 -11.71 13.01
N ARG A 196 8.30 -12.46 13.36
CA ARG A 196 7.40 -13.15 12.41
C ARG A 196 6.62 -12.19 11.50
N HIS A 197 6.50 -10.92 11.88
CA HIS A 197 5.85 -9.88 11.08
C HIS A 197 6.79 -9.23 10.06
N ARG A 198 8.10 -9.53 10.13
CA ARG A 198 9.06 -9.07 9.13
C ARG A 198 8.76 -9.73 7.79
N VAL A 199 8.67 -8.92 6.75
CA VAL A 199 8.46 -9.35 5.38
C VAL A 199 9.64 -8.86 4.54
N VAL A 200 10.35 -9.79 3.92
CA VAL A 200 11.36 -9.51 2.89
C VAL A 200 10.79 -9.97 1.56
N THR A 201 10.54 -9.02 0.66
CA THR A 201 10.00 -9.29 -0.69
C THR A 201 10.89 -8.65 -1.74
N MET A 202 10.72 -9.08 -3.00
CA MET A 202 11.41 -8.51 -4.14
C MET A 202 10.44 -7.64 -4.94
N PHE A 203 10.87 -6.47 -5.38
CA PHE A 203 10.11 -5.61 -6.27
C PHE A 203 11.02 -5.10 -7.38
N LYS A 204 10.76 -5.50 -8.63
CA LYS A 204 11.60 -5.17 -9.80
C LYS A 204 13.10 -5.39 -9.52
N ASN A 205 13.45 -6.58 -9.01
CA ASN A 205 14.82 -7.02 -8.67
C ASN A 205 15.48 -6.34 -7.46
N ILE A 206 14.73 -5.55 -6.67
CA ILE A 206 15.23 -4.94 -5.44
C ILE A 206 14.59 -5.62 -4.24
N TYR A 207 15.39 -6.03 -3.26
CA TYR A 207 14.88 -6.50 -1.98
C TYR A 207 14.35 -5.33 -1.15
N ILE A 208 13.12 -5.48 -0.65
CA ILE A 208 12.46 -4.53 0.23
C ILE A 208 12.14 -5.26 1.53
N THR A 209 12.58 -4.67 2.64
CA THR A 209 12.16 -5.09 3.97
C THR A 209 11.04 -4.17 4.45
N GLY A 210 10.00 -4.78 5.03
CA GLY A 210 8.94 -4.07 5.70
C GLY A 210 8.31 -4.94 6.77
N TRP A 211 7.39 -4.35 7.53
CA TRP A 211 6.87 -4.93 8.74
C TRP A 211 5.35 -4.91 8.74
N LEU A 212 4.75 -6.08 8.93
CA LEU A 212 3.35 -6.17 9.34
C LEU A 212 3.25 -5.88 10.84
N GLY A 213 2.08 -6.07 11.41
CA GLY A 213 1.85 -5.98 12.85
C GLY A 213 0.81 -4.94 13.20
N TYR A 214 0.79 -4.61 14.49
CA TYR A 214 -0.20 -3.74 15.11
C TYR A 214 0.53 -2.50 15.64
N TYR A 215 -0.02 -1.34 15.30
CA TYR A 215 0.54 -0.05 15.67
C TYR A 215 -0.56 0.84 16.20
N ARG A 216 -0.21 1.82 17.01
CA ARG A 216 -1.07 2.92 17.42
C ARG A 216 -0.61 4.19 16.73
N LEU A 217 -1.56 4.98 16.23
CA LEU A 217 -1.31 6.27 15.63
C LEU A 217 -2.02 7.36 16.43
N CYS A 218 -1.34 8.48 16.66
CA CYS A 218 -1.95 9.68 17.25
C CYS A 218 -1.65 10.91 16.37
N SER A 219 -2.69 11.66 16.00
CA SER A 219 -2.65 12.94 15.27
C SER A 219 -4.07 13.51 15.17
N SER A 220 -4.30 14.61 14.47
CA SER A 220 -5.67 15.11 14.27
C SER A 220 -6.51 14.16 13.40
N PRO A 221 -7.85 14.14 13.54
CA PRO A 221 -8.72 13.21 12.82
C PRO A 221 -8.60 13.36 11.29
N GLU A 222 -8.42 14.59 10.79
CA GLU A 222 -8.23 14.87 9.37
C GLU A 222 -6.91 14.28 8.84
N GLN A 223 -5.84 14.40 9.63
CA GLN A 223 -4.52 13.88 9.28
C GLN A 223 -4.49 12.35 9.33
N LEU A 224 -5.17 11.74 10.30
CA LEU A 224 -5.36 10.29 10.37
C LEU A 224 -6.24 9.78 9.22
N THR A 225 -7.27 10.53 8.84
CA THR A 225 -8.10 10.23 7.65
C THR A 225 -7.27 10.28 6.37
N PHE A 226 -6.43 11.30 6.20
CA PHE A 226 -5.50 11.38 5.07
C PHE A 226 -4.57 10.16 5.03
N LEU A 227 -3.93 9.83 6.16
CA LEU A 227 -3.04 8.67 6.28
C LEU A 227 -3.71 7.35 5.99
N TYR A 228 -4.97 7.19 6.42
CA TYR A 228 -5.77 6.01 6.11
C TYR A 228 -5.82 5.77 4.60
N HIS A 229 -6.07 6.83 3.83
CA HIS A 229 -6.24 6.74 2.39
C HIS A 229 -4.94 6.72 1.58
N VAL A 230 -3.79 7.14 2.14
CA VAL A 230 -2.51 7.17 1.41
C VAL A 230 -1.48 6.14 1.89
N GLY A 231 -1.70 5.55 3.06
CA GLY A 231 -0.81 4.59 3.71
C GLY A 231 0.40 5.21 4.42
N LEU A 232 1.00 4.43 5.31
CA LEU A 232 2.18 4.78 6.09
C LEU A 232 3.49 4.48 5.35
N GLY A 233 4.56 5.17 5.72
CA GLY A 233 5.91 4.88 5.24
C GLY A 233 6.11 5.03 3.73
N GLY A 234 7.13 4.35 3.20
CA GLY A 234 7.50 4.45 1.79
C GLY A 234 6.77 3.48 0.87
N ARG A 235 6.95 3.68 -0.45
CA ARG A 235 6.55 2.72 -1.51
C ARG A 235 5.06 2.36 -1.54
N ASN A 236 4.17 3.26 -1.15
CA ASN A 236 2.74 2.98 -1.05
C ASN A 236 2.11 2.49 -2.36
N SER A 237 2.42 3.16 -3.48
CA SER A 237 1.98 2.76 -4.82
C SER A 237 2.61 1.45 -5.34
N GLN A 238 3.49 0.83 -4.56
CA GLN A 238 4.10 -0.48 -4.82
C GLN A 238 3.48 -1.57 -3.91
N GLY A 239 2.43 -1.25 -3.15
CA GLY A 239 1.71 -2.20 -2.29
C GLY A 239 2.28 -2.31 -0.88
N PHE A 240 2.64 -1.17 -0.28
CA PHE A 240 3.22 -1.09 1.06
C PHE A 240 2.48 -0.07 1.94
N GLY A 241 2.47 -0.32 3.25
CA GLY A 241 1.98 0.64 4.23
C GLY A 241 0.47 0.83 4.28
N MET A 242 -0.33 -0.02 3.63
CA MET A 242 -1.78 0.00 3.78
C MET A 242 -2.19 -0.64 5.10
N PHE A 243 -3.15 -0.06 5.80
CA PHE A 243 -3.64 -0.56 7.09
C PHE A 243 -5.15 -0.42 7.21
N ARG A 244 -5.73 -1.03 8.24
CA ARG A 244 -7.13 -0.79 8.64
C ARG A 244 -7.20 -0.54 10.14
N LEU A 245 -8.30 0.05 10.58
CA LEU A 245 -8.65 0.09 12.01
C LEU A 245 -8.69 -1.32 12.56
N LYS A 246 -8.09 -1.53 13.73
CA LYS A 246 -8.20 -2.78 14.48
C LYS A 246 -9.64 -2.87 14.98
N SER A 247 -10.36 -3.92 14.58
CA SER A 247 -11.64 -4.25 15.19
C SER A 247 -11.38 -4.63 16.65
N GLY A 248 -12.18 -4.07 17.57
CA GLY A 248 -12.18 -4.43 18.99
C GLY A 248 -12.46 -5.90 19.23
#